data_AF-A0A1B9D748-F1
#
_entry.id   AF-A0A1B9D748-F1
#
_cell.length_a   1.000
_cell.length_b   1.000
_cell.length_c   1.000
_cell.angle_alpha   90.00
_cell.angle_beta   90.00
_cell.angle_gamma   90.00
#
_symmetry.space_group_name_H-M   'P 1'
#
loop_
_entity.id
_entity.type
_entity.pdbx_description
1 polymer ?
#
loop_
_entity_poly.entity_id
_entity_poly.type
_entity_poly.pdbx_seq_one_letter_code
_entity_poly.pdbx_strand_id
1 'polypeptide(L)'
;MTAIVAGGLAAAALATAGCAQADVAPAPGRSYALAPAPQSDPEAEVAELQRLVAELHDNWDNLTPADRQRRLTQLQQQATTVSNDVQNLPPAQRPGVELRLLQTMLALFDLVRKAQGPNQPCYFPACLPGL
;
A
#
# COMPACT_ATOMS: atom_id res chain seq x y z
N MET A 1 17.50 14.99 36.38
CA MET A 1 17.61 16.45 36.19
C MET A 1 16.80 16.83 34.96
N THR A 2 15.62 17.40 35.19
CA THR A 2 14.70 17.98 34.21
C THR A 2 15.08 19.44 34.02
N ALA A 3 15.21 19.89 32.76
CA ALA A 3 15.35 21.31 32.44
C ALA A 3 14.42 21.65 31.28
N ILE A 4 13.28 22.23 31.64
CA ILE A 4 12.36 22.93 30.74
C ILE A 4 12.92 24.35 30.62
N VAL A 5 13.22 24.80 29.40
CA VAL A 5 13.57 26.20 29.15
C VAL A 5 12.48 26.83 28.31
N ALA A 6 11.75 27.73 28.98
CA ALA A 6 10.80 28.67 28.44
C ALA A 6 11.54 29.92 27.89
N GLY A 7 11.00 30.47 26.81
CA GLY A 7 11.22 31.85 26.33
C GLY A 7 10.18 32.09 25.24
N GLY A 8 9.20 32.98 25.37
CA GLY A 8 9.25 34.36 25.87
C GLY A 8 9.15 35.27 24.63
N LEU A 9 7.97 35.45 24.04
CA LEU A 9 6.97 36.51 24.31
C LEU A 9 7.38 37.93 23.87
N ALA A 10 6.51 38.49 23.01
CA ALA A 10 6.24 39.91 22.75
C ALA A 10 7.29 40.68 21.90
N ALA A 11 6.97 41.71 21.11
CA ALA A 11 5.83 42.61 21.16
C ALA A 11 5.52 43.23 19.78
N ALA A 12 4.27 43.64 19.64
CA ALA A 12 3.66 44.30 18.50
C ALA A 12 4.18 45.72 18.25
N ALA A 13 3.98 46.20 17.02
CA ALA A 13 3.74 47.62 16.74
C ALA A 13 2.79 47.75 15.55
N LEU A 14 1.48 47.71 15.86
CA LEU A 14 0.43 48.21 14.97
C LEU A 14 0.47 49.74 15.03
N ALA A 15 0.55 50.40 13.88
CA ALA A 15 0.22 51.82 13.77
C ALA A 15 -0.62 52.04 12.53
N THR A 16 -1.91 51.75 12.72
CA THR A 16 -3.04 52.17 11.91
C THR A 16 -3.22 53.69 11.97
N ALA A 17 -3.43 54.32 10.82
CA ALA A 17 -4.28 55.49 10.69
C ALA A 17 -5.39 55.06 9.72
N GLY A 18 -6.70 55.10 9.98
CA GLY A 18 -7.56 55.75 10.98
C GLY A 18 -8.88 56.03 10.20
N CYS A 19 -10.11 55.79 10.66
CA CYS A 19 -10.67 55.77 12.01
C CYS A 19 -11.95 54.90 12.10
N ALA A 20 -12.24 54.46 13.34
CA ALA A 20 -13.54 54.13 13.95
C ALA A 20 -14.21 52.76 13.67
N GLN A 21 -14.16 51.95 14.73
CA GLN A 21 -14.68 50.62 15.04
C GLN A 21 -16.21 50.45 14.91
N ALA A 22 -16.68 49.26 14.55
CA ALA A 22 -17.45 48.37 15.44
C ALA A 22 -18.02 47.13 14.72
N ASP A 23 -17.96 46.01 15.44
CA ASP A 23 -18.73 44.78 15.34
C ASP A 23 -18.21 43.60 14.51
N VAL A 24 -18.33 42.43 15.15
CA VAL A 24 -17.52 41.24 15.03
C VAL A 24 -18.34 40.16 14.35
N ALA A 25 -17.80 39.58 13.29
CA ALA A 25 -18.13 38.20 12.92
C ALA A 25 -16.84 37.51 12.47
N PRO A 26 -16.41 36.41 13.13
CA PRO A 26 -15.19 35.73 12.77
C PRO A 26 -15.33 35.21 11.33
N ALA A 27 -14.45 35.69 10.45
CA ALA A 27 -14.22 35.06 9.18
C ALA A 27 -13.94 33.57 9.46
N PRO A 28 -14.65 32.63 8.82
CA PRO A 28 -14.35 31.22 9.00
C PRO A 28 -12.95 31.01 8.46
N GLY A 29 -11.99 30.91 9.38
CA GLY A 29 -10.66 30.42 9.10
C GLY A 29 -10.89 29.07 8.45
N ARG A 30 -10.72 29.03 7.14
CA ARG A 30 -10.68 27.80 6.37
C ARG A 30 -9.42 27.12 6.86
N SER A 31 -9.55 26.37 7.94
CA SER A 31 -8.64 25.31 8.32
C SER A 31 -8.53 24.47 7.06
N TYR A 32 -7.43 24.66 6.33
CA TYR A 32 -6.90 23.62 5.51
C TYR A 32 -6.58 22.50 6.51
N ALA A 33 -7.58 21.66 6.80
CA ALA A 33 -7.32 20.31 7.19
C ALA A 33 -6.31 19.84 6.16
N LEU A 34 -5.11 19.45 6.61
CA LEU A 34 -4.20 18.71 5.77
C LEU A 34 -5.06 17.68 5.07
N ALA A 35 -5.23 17.81 3.75
CA ALA A 35 -5.82 16.75 2.98
C ALA A 35 -5.03 15.50 3.40
N PRO A 36 -5.70 14.42 3.83
CA PRO A 36 -4.98 13.18 4.12
C PRO A 36 -4.10 12.93 2.90
N ALA A 37 -2.80 12.71 3.12
CA ALA A 37 -1.94 12.18 2.07
C ALA A 37 -2.73 11.05 1.40
N PRO A 38 -2.75 10.94 0.06
CA PRO A 38 -3.56 9.95 -0.64
C PRO A 38 -3.29 8.60 0.04
N GLN A 39 -4.26 8.15 0.82
CA GLN A 39 -4.11 6.93 1.58
C GLN A 39 -4.16 5.87 0.50
N SER A 40 -3.01 5.25 0.22
CA SER A 40 -2.98 3.96 -0.47
C SER A 40 -4.08 3.11 0.15
N ASP A 41 -5.08 2.75 -0.64
CA ASP A 41 -6.24 1.99 -0.18
C ASP A 41 -5.86 0.51 -0.30
N PRO A 42 -5.49 -0.15 0.80
CA PRO A 42 -4.97 -1.52 0.73
C PRO A 42 -6.04 -2.51 0.29
N GLU A 43 -7.32 -2.18 0.47
CA GLU A 43 -8.40 -3.00 -0.02
C GLU A 43 -8.47 -2.97 -1.56
N ALA A 44 -8.29 -1.81 -2.18
CA ALA A 44 -8.16 -1.65 -3.62
C ALA A 44 -6.88 -2.32 -4.16
N GLU A 45 -5.76 -2.24 -3.43
CA GLU A 45 -4.52 -2.91 -3.83
C GLU A 45 -4.65 -4.44 -3.80
N VAL A 46 -5.31 -5.01 -2.78
CA VAL A 46 -5.65 -6.44 -2.75
C VAL A 46 -6.59 -6.80 -3.91
N ALA A 47 -7.58 -5.96 -4.22
CA ALA A 47 -8.50 -6.20 -5.32
C ALA A 47 -7.78 -6.19 -6.68
N GLU A 48 -6.83 -5.27 -6.89
CA GLU A 48 -6.02 -5.25 -8.11
C GLU A 48 -5.08 -6.45 -8.20
N LEU A 49 -4.42 -6.83 -7.08
CA LEU A 49 -3.61 -8.05 -7.04
C LEU A 49 -4.47 -9.28 -7.40
N GLN A 50 -5.68 -9.38 -6.85
CA GLN A 50 -6.62 -10.45 -7.18
C GLN A 50 -6.97 -10.45 -8.67
N ARG A 51 -7.23 -9.28 -9.25
CA ARG A 51 -7.53 -9.13 -10.68
C ARG A 51 -6.36 -9.62 -11.54
N LEU A 52 -5.13 -9.22 -11.22
CA LEU A 52 -3.95 -9.60 -11.98
C LEU A 52 -3.62 -11.10 -11.86
N VAL A 53 -3.82 -11.67 -10.68
CA VAL A 53 -3.71 -13.13 -10.48
C VAL A 53 -4.74 -13.88 -11.30
N ALA A 54 -6.00 -13.41 -11.31
CA ALA A 54 -7.07 -14.01 -12.10
C ALA A 54 -6.80 -13.89 -13.62
N GLU A 55 -6.32 -12.74 -14.08
CA GLU A 55 -5.94 -12.52 -15.49
C GLU A 55 -4.79 -13.45 -15.90
N LEU A 56 -3.78 -13.60 -15.04
CA LEU A 56 -2.68 -14.54 -15.29
C LEU A 56 -3.17 -16.00 -15.30
N HIS A 57 -4.13 -16.34 -14.44
CA HIS A 57 -4.72 -17.68 -14.38
C HIS A 57 -5.49 -18.01 -15.65
N ASP A 58 -6.38 -17.12 -16.08
CA ASP A 58 -7.21 -17.28 -17.27
C ASP A 58 -6.34 -17.37 -18.54
N ASN A 59 -5.35 -16.48 -18.65
CA ASN A 59 -4.47 -16.43 -19.81
C ASN A 59 -3.27 -17.38 -19.71
N TRP A 60 -3.19 -18.21 -18.68
CA TRP A 60 -2.00 -19.00 -18.36
C TRP A 60 -1.50 -19.79 -19.57
N ASP A 61 -2.39 -20.57 -20.20
CA ASP A 61 -2.03 -21.50 -21.27
C ASP A 61 -1.67 -20.81 -22.59
N ASN A 62 -2.06 -19.55 -22.77
CA ASN A 62 -1.72 -18.74 -23.96
C ASN A 62 -0.38 -17.99 -23.82
N LEU A 63 0.19 -17.91 -22.63
CA LEU A 63 1.46 -17.22 -22.38
C LEU A 63 2.66 -18.12 -22.66
N THR A 64 3.78 -17.53 -23.10
CA THR A 64 5.06 -18.25 -23.17
C THR A 64 5.58 -18.59 -21.76
N PRO A 65 6.39 -19.66 -21.59
CA PRO A 65 6.96 -19.99 -20.28
C PRO A 65 7.76 -18.83 -19.64
N ALA A 66 8.49 -18.06 -20.45
CA ALA A 66 9.25 -16.91 -19.97
C ALA A 66 8.33 -15.77 -19.47
N ASP A 67 7.24 -15.50 -20.17
CA ASP A 67 6.27 -14.48 -19.75
C ASP A 67 5.52 -14.88 -18.48
N ARG A 68 5.15 -16.16 -18.35
CA ARG A 68 4.55 -16.72 -17.12
C ARG A 68 5.47 -16.48 -15.93
N GLN A 69 6.75 -16.80 -16.06
CA GLN A 69 7.75 -16.65 -15.00
C GLN A 69 7.94 -15.17 -14.59
N ARG A 70 8.02 -14.27 -15.58
CA ARG A 70 8.15 -12.83 -15.31
C ARG A 70 6.93 -12.29 -14.58
N ARG A 71 5.72 -12.59 -15.06
CA ARG A 71 4.46 -12.17 -14.42
C ARG A 71 4.32 -12.76 -13.02
N LEU A 72 4.65 -14.03 -12.82
CA LEU A 72 4.64 -14.67 -11.50
C LEU A 72 5.60 -14.01 -10.51
N THR A 73 6.81 -13.66 -10.94
CA THR A 73 7.78 -12.97 -10.08
C THR A 73 7.26 -11.59 -9.69
N GLN A 74 6.68 -10.85 -10.63
CA GLN A 74 6.08 -9.55 -10.36
C GLN A 74 4.93 -9.64 -9.37
N LEU A 75 4.02 -10.61 -9.54
CA LEU A 75 2.90 -10.81 -8.62
C LEU A 75 3.33 -11.22 -7.22
N GLN A 76 4.38 -12.04 -7.09
CA GLN A 76 4.92 -12.40 -5.77
C GLN A 76 5.53 -11.20 -5.04
N GLN A 77 6.24 -10.33 -5.76
CA GLN A 77 6.75 -9.08 -5.20
C GLN A 77 5.61 -8.17 -4.76
N GLN A 78 4.61 -7.97 -5.60
CA GLN A 78 3.44 -7.14 -5.28
C GLN A 78 2.66 -7.72 -4.09
N ALA A 79 2.44 -9.03 -4.05
CA ALA A 79 1.76 -9.68 -2.94
C ALA A 79 2.52 -9.51 -1.61
N THR A 80 3.85 -9.49 -1.65
CA THR A 80 4.68 -9.20 -0.48
C THR A 80 4.47 -7.76 0.00
N THR A 81 4.47 -6.78 -0.91
CA THR A 81 4.20 -5.36 -0.58
C THR A 81 2.82 -5.21 0.04
N VAL A 82 1.78 -5.69 -0.64
CA VAL A 82 0.39 -5.62 -0.17
C VAL A 82 0.21 -6.34 1.17
N SER A 83 0.89 -7.47 1.37
CA SER A 83 0.87 -8.17 2.66
C SER A 83 1.52 -7.39 3.80
N ASN A 84 2.54 -6.58 3.52
CA ASN A 84 3.11 -5.68 4.52
C ASN A 84 2.13 -4.54 4.83
N ASP A 85 1.47 -3.98 3.81
CA ASP A 85 0.51 -2.88 4.00
C ASP A 85 -0.71 -3.33 4.81
N VAL A 86 -1.25 -4.53 4.50
CA VAL A 86 -2.36 -5.13 5.26
C VAL A 86 -1.98 -5.36 6.73
N GLN A 87 -0.75 -5.79 7.02
CA GLN A 87 -0.30 -5.97 8.41
C GLN A 87 -0.18 -4.65 9.18
N ASN A 88 0.05 -3.53 8.48
CA ASN A 88 0.09 -2.19 9.07
C ASN A 88 -1.32 -1.58 9.26
N LEU A 89 -2.39 -2.26 8.84
CA LEU A 89 -3.75 -1.74 8.99
C LEU A 89 -4.25 -1.73 10.44
N PRO A 90 -5.16 -0.80 10.77
CA PRO A 90 -5.91 -0.82 12.02
C PRO A 90 -6.64 -2.17 12.19
N PRO A 91 -6.67 -2.73 13.41
CA PRO A 91 -7.23 -4.06 13.67
C PRO A 91 -8.73 -4.18 13.33
N ALA A 92 -9.47 -3.05 13.27
CA ALA A 92 -10.86 -3.04 12.85
C ALA A 92 -11.08 -3.35 11.35
N GLN A 93 -10.10 -3.05 10.50
CA GLN A 93 -10.20 -3.20 9.04
C GLN A 93 -9.45 -4.45 8.53
N ARG A 94 -8.41 -4.85 9.26
CA ARG A 94 -7.53 -5.97 8.92
C ARG A 94 -8.26 -7.28 8.56
N PRO A 95 -9.22 -7.81 9.34
CA PRO A 95 -9.77 -9.14 9.07
C PRO A 95 -10.51 -9.26 7.73
N GLY A 96 -11.15 -8.17 7.27
CA GLY A 96 -11.84 -8.17 5.97
C GLY A 96 -10.85 -8.22 4.79
N VAL A 97 -9.80 -7.40 4.86
CA VAL A 97 -8.78 -7.32 3.81
C VAL A 97 -7.86 -8.54 3.82
N GLU A 98 -7.52 -9.06 5.00
CA GLU A 98 -6.67 -10.22 5.19
C GLU A 98 -7.28 -11.49 4.58
N LEU A 99 -8.59 -11.71 4.73
CA LEU A 99 -9.28 -12.83 4.08
C LEU A 99 -9.13 -12.76 2.54
N ARG A 100 -9.32 -11.56 1.97
CA ARG A 100 -9.20 -11.33 0.52
C ARG A 100 -7.76 -11.46 0.02
N LEU A 101 -6.79 -11.08 0.84
CA LEU A 101 -5.38 -11.32 0.54
C LEU A 101 -5.06 -12.82 0.58
N LEU A 102 -5.55 -13.55 1.58
CA LEU A 102 -5.28 -14.97 1.76
C LEU A 102 -5.78 -15.82 0.57
N GLN A 103 -7.02 -15.58 0.10
CA GLN A 103 -7.56 -16.25 -1.09
C GLN A 103 -6.71 -15.95 -2.34
N THR A 104 -6.21 -14.72 -2.47
CA THR A 104 -5.38 -14.30 -3.60
C THR A 104 -4.01 -14.99 -3.56
N MET A 105 -3.42 -15.11 -2.36
CA MET A 105 -2.16 -15.83 -2.13
C MET A 105 -2.29 -17.31 -2.46
N LEU A 106 -3.42 -17.95 -2.12
CA LEU A 106 -3.68 -19.35 -2.49
C LEU A 106 -3.76 -19.54 -4.02
N ALA A 107 -4.46 -18.64 -4.72
CA ALA A 107 -4.54 -18.68 -6.19
C ALA A 107 -3.16 -18.46 -6.85
N LEU A 108 -2.38 -17.51 -6.32
CA LEU A 108 -1.01 -17.28 -6.78
C LEU A 108 -0.12 -18.49 -6.51
N PHE A 109 -0.23 -19.13 -5.35
CA PHE A 109 0.53 -20.33 -5.01
C PHE A 109 0.20 -21.51 -5.94
N ASP A 110 -1.07 -21.68 -6.30
CA ASP A 110 -1.47 -22.70 -7.28
C ASP A 110 -0.83 -22.45 -8.65
N LEU A 111 -0.79 -21.19 -9.11
CA LEU A 111 -0.06 -20.81 -10.33
C LEU A 111 1.43 -21.08 -10.24
N VAL A 112 2.07 -20.77 -9.11
CA VAL A 112 3.50 -21.09 -8.87
C VAL A 112 3.72 -22.60 -8.95
N ARG A 113 2.84 -23.40 -8.34
CA ARG A 113 2.92 -24.87 -8.42
C ARG A 113 2.72 -25.35 -9.87
N LYS A 114 1.77 -24.79 -10.61
CA LYS A 114 1.54 -25.08 -12.04
C LYS A 114 2.78 -24.73 -12.87
N ALA A 115 3.48 -23.66 -12.52
CA ALA A 115 4.74 -23.25 -13.15
C ALA A 115 5.89 -24.21 -12.85
N GLN A 116 5.95 -24.79 -11.64
CA GLN A 116 7.04 -25.69 -11.19
C GLN A 116 6.85 -27.17 -11.59
N GLY A 117 5.96 -27.50 -12.53
CA GLY A 117 5.62 -28.87 -12.90
C GLY A 117 6.82 -29.81 -13.19
N PRO A 118 6.60 -31.14 -13.22
CA PRO A 118 7.64 -32.18 -13.12
C PRO A 118 8.72 -32.20 -14.22
N ASN A 119 8.60 -31.37 -15.25
CA ASN A 119 9.58 -31.24 -16.35
C ASN A 119 10.20 -29.84 -16.44
N GLN A 120 10.02 -28.98 -15.44
CA GLN A 120 10.64 -27.67 -15.42
C GLN A 120 12.08 -27.85 -14.93
N PRO A 121 13.11 -27.55 -15.76
CA PRO A 121 14.47 -27.51 -15.27
C PRO A 121 14.46 -26.47 -14.15
N CYS A 122 14.86 -26.91 -12.96
CA CYS A 122 14.95 -26.06 -11.80
C CYS A 122 15.55 -24.72 -12.24
N TYR A 123 14.84 -23.61 -11.97
CA TYR A 123 15.34 -22.27 -12.23
C TYR A 123 15.81 -21.67 -10.90
N PHE A 124 17.05 -21.16 -10.92
CA PHE A 124 17.94 -20.83 -9.79
C PHE A 124 17.25 -20.07 -8.62
N PRO A 125 17.65 -20.29 -7.33
CA PRO A 125 18.92 -20.88 -6.89
C PRO A 125 18.91 -22.33 -6.37
N ALA A 126 17.75 -22.99 -6.25
CA ALA A 126 17.69 -24.34 -5.68
C ALA A 126 17.66 -25.44 -6.75
N CYS A 127 18.61 -25.40 -7.67
CA CYS A 127 18.77 -26.37 -8.75
C CYS A 127 19.99 -27.21 -8.45
N LEU A 128 19.84 -28.26 -7.65
CA LEU A 128 20.85 -29.30 -7.60
C LEU A 128 20.82 -30.02 -8.95
N PRO A 129 21.88 -29.96 -9.78
CA PRO A 129 21.99 -30.83 -10.94
C PRO A 129 22.00 -32.28 -10.44
N GLY A 130 21.30 -33.14 -11.18
CA GLY A 130 21.14 -34.56 -10.85
C GLY A 130 22.46 -35.23 -10.47
N LEU A 131 22.39 -36.01 -9.40
CA LEU A 131 23.33 -37.07 -9.10
C LEU A 131 23.28 -38.15 -10.18
#